data_AF-A0AAV8X5I2-F1
#
_entry.id   AF-A0AAV8X5I2-F1
#
_cell.length_a   1.000
_cell.length_b   1.000
_cell.length_c   1.000
_cell.angle_alpha   90.00
_cell.angle_beta   90.00
_cell.angle_gamma   90.00
#
_symmetry.space_group_name_H-M   'P 1'
#
loop_
_entity.id
_entity.type
_entity.pdbx_description
1 polymer ?
#
loop_
_entity_poly.entity_id
_entity_poly.type
_entity_poly.pdbx_seq_one_letter_code
_entity_poly.pdbx_strand_id
1 'polypeptide(L)'
;MINQVIKPKIFPACGCKSEYSLGFGCNALTGQCECLQGVIGEKCDQCPHRWAFVPEFGCHQCDSCHHALLDDTDKLATLIDPVIVDFNVRN
;
A
#
# COMPACT_ATOMS: atom_id res chain seq x y z
N MET A 1 38.65 4.40 -19.68
CA MET A 1 38.23 4.88 -18.34
C MET A 1 36.89 5.57 -18.53
N ILE A 2 35.80 4.91 -18.15
CA ILE A 2 34.45 5.41 -18.44
C ILE A 2 34.13 6.46 -17.36
N ASN A 3 34.22 7.75 -17.72
CA ASN A 3 33.77 8.84 -16.86
C ASN A 3 32.24 8.85 -16.84
N GLN A 4 31.66 8.02 -15.97
CA GLN A 4 30.26 8.18 -15.60
C GLN A 4 30.16 9.35 -14.63
N VAL A 5 29.73 10.50 -15.16
CA VAL A 5 29.24 11.62 -14.36
C VAL A 5 28.10 11.07 -13.50
N ILE A 6 28.37 10.92 -12.20
CA ILE A 6 27.36 10.57 -11.21
C ILE A 6 26.39 11.74 -11.19
N LYS A 7 25.30 11.66 -11.96
CA LYS A 7 24.21 12.64 -11.86
C LYS A 7 23.65 12.50 -10.44
N PRO A 8 23.61 13.58 -9.64
CA PRO A 8 22.99 13.49 -8.32
C PRO A 8 21.53 13.09 -8.54
N LYS A 9 21.14 11.94 -7.98
CA LYS A 9 19.72 11.60 -7.84
C LYS A 9 19.15 12.66 -6.90
N ILE A 10 18.48 13.66 -7.46
CA ILE A 10 17.60 14.52 -6.67
C ILE A 10 16.47 13.60 -6.21
N PHE A 11 16.41 13.28 -4.92
CA PHE A 11 15.22 12.61 -4.39
C PHE A 11 14.11 13.64 -4.40
N PRO A 12 12.93 13.34 -4.99
CA PRO A 12 11.77 14.20 -4.78
C PRO A 12 11.57 14.39 -3.27
N ALA A 13 11.10 15.57 -2.87
CA ALA A 13 10.86 15.91 -1.47
C ALA A 13 10.22 14.73 -0.71
N CYS A 14 10.67 14.46 0.53
CA CYS A 14 10.17 13.34 1.32
C CYS A 14 8.63 13.46 1.43
N GLY A 15 7.93 12.59 0.71
CA GLY A 15 6.47 12.55 0.65
C GLY A 15 5.87 11.56 1.66
N CYS A 16 6.49 11.43 2.83
CA CYS A 16 6.07 10.45 3.85
C CYS A 16 4.66 10.76 4.34
N LYS A 17 3.78 9.76 4.37
CA LYS A 17 2.43 9.90 4.91
C LYS A 17 2.52 9.96 6.43
N SER A 18 2.24 11.13 7.01
CA SER A 18 2.39 11.39 8.44
C SER A 18 1.55 10.48 9.32
N GLU A 19 0.39 10.04 8.83
CA GLU A 19 -0.49 9.11 9.55
C GLU A 19 0.12 7.71 9.67
N TYR A 20 1.02 7.35 8.75
CA TYR A 20 1.53 5.98 8.57
C TYR A 20 3.05 5.90 8.77
N SER A 21 3.70 7.03 9.09
CA SER A 21 5.15 7.16 9.26
C SER A 21 5.47 7.62 10.67
N LEU A 22 6.65 7.29 11.17
CA LEU A 22 7.17 7.80 12.45
C LEU A 22 7.56 9.28 12.37
N GLY A 23 7.67 9.85 11.17
CA GLY A 23 7.89 11.27 10.95
C GLY A 23 7.80 11.66 9.48
N PHE A 24 8.20 12.90 9.19
CA PHE A 24 8.18 13.46 7.82
C PHE A 24 9.50 13.25 7.06
N GLY A 25 10.53 12.75 7.74
CA GLY A 25 11.85 12.51 7.17
C GLY A 25 11.93 11.19 6.40
N CYS A 26 12.82 11.15 5.42
CA CYS A 26 13.15 9.95 4.68
C CYS A 26 14.67 9.81 4.53
N ASN A 27 15.13 8.59 4.26
CA ASN A 27 16.52 8.33 3.99
C ASN A 27 17.00 9.14 2.78
N ALA A 28 18.04 9.97 2.96
CA ALA A 28 18.51 10.89 1.93
C ALA A 28 19.10 10.22 0.68
N LEU A 29 19.50 8.94 0.77
CA LEU A 29 20.07 8.17 -0.33
C LEU A 29 19.05 7.26 -1.03
N THR A 30 17.98 6.86 -0.36
CA THR A 30 16.98 5.93 -0.95
C THR A 30 15.60 6.55 -1.12
N GLY A 31 15.29 7.63 -0.42
CA GLY A 31 13.95 8.22 -0.36
C GLY A 31 12.96 7.46 0.53
N GLN A 32 13.39 6.38 1.20
CA GLN A 32 12.55 5.53 2.04
C GLN A 32 12.17 6.24 3.34
N CYS A 33 10.87 6.33 3.61
CA CYS A 33 10.32 6.82 4.87
C CYS A 33 10.40 5.76 5.97
N GLU A 34 10.45 6.21 7.23
CA GLU A 34 10.38 5.33 8.39
C GLU A 34 8.91 5.07 8.75
N CYS A 35 8.43 3.86 8.52
CA CYS A 35 7.01 3.53 8.63
C CYS A 35 6.61 3.06 10.03
N LEU A 36 5.34 3.26 10.39
CA LEU A 36 4.74 2.59 11.54
C LEU A 36 4.77 1.06 11.35
N GLN A 37 4.63 0.32 12.45
CA GLN A 37 4.69 -1.14 12.44
C GLN A 37 3.76 -1.74 11.38
N GLY A 38 4.28 -2.63 10.55
CA GLY A 38 3.51 -3.35 9.53
C GLY A 38 3.08 -2.52 8.30
N VAL A 39 3.25 -1.19 8.31
CA VAL A 39 3.00 -0.34 7.13
C VAL A 39 4.09 -0.60 6.08
N ILE A 40 3.71 -0.60 4.80
CA ILE A 40 4.61 -0.84 3.67
C ILE A 40 4.61 0.34 2.67
N GLY A 41 5.57 0.31 1.74
CA GLY A 41 5.74 1.31 0.68
C GLY A 41 6.89 2.29 0.93
N GLU A 42 7.42 2.90 -0.13
CA GLU A 42 8.52 3.87 -0.04
C GLU A 42 8.11 5.10 0.80
N LYS A 43 6.84 5.48 0.73
CA LYS A 43 6.25 6.65 1.39
C LYS A 43 5.33 6.29 2.56
N CYS A 44 5.38 5.02 3.00
CA CYS A 44 4.55 4.48 4.06
C CYS A 44 3.06 4.75 3.79
N ASP A 45 2.53 4.31 2.65
CA ASP A 45 1.21 4.74 2.18
C ASP A 45 0.18 3.61 2.14
N GLN A 46 0.57 2.39 2.55
CA GLN A 46 -0.26 1.20 2.40
C GLN A 46 -0.06 0.21 3.54
N CYS A 47 -1.14 -0.49 3.91
CA CYS A 47 -1.04 -1.74 4.63
C CYS A 47 -0.84 -2.91 3.65
N PRO A 48 -0.23 -4.02 4.11
CA PRO A 48 -0.26 -5.27 3.38
C PRO A 48 -1.69 -5.68 3.02
N HIS A 49 -1.82 -6.51 1.98
CA HIS A 49 -3.12 -7.02 1.55
C HIS A 49 -3.85 -7.69 2.71
N ARG A 50 -5.12 -7.30 2.95
CA ARG A 50 -6.00 -7.81 4.02
C ARG A 50 -5.51 -7.56 5.45
N TRP A 51 -4.74 -6.50 5.64
CA TRP A 51 -4.39 -5.94 6.94
C TRP A 51 -5.15 -4.62 7.14
N ALA A 52 -5.43 -4.28 8.39
CA ALA A 52 -6.10 -3.04 8.75
C ALA A 52 -5.12 -2.08 9.43
N PHE A 53 -5.25 -0.79 9.11
CA PHE A 53 -4.53 0.25 9.82
C PHE A 53 -5.23 0.58 11.14
N VAL A 54 -4.47 0.56 12.23
CA VAL A 54 -4.90 1.02 13.55
C VAL A 54 -4.08 2.27 13.88
N PRO A 55 -4.72 3.45 14.09
CA PRO A 55 -4.02 4.68 14.41
C PRO A 55 -3.00 4.49 15.53
N GLU A 56 -1.80 5.05 15.38
CA GLU A 56 -0.66 4.94 16.31
C GLU A 56 -0.03 3.55 16.43
N PHE A 57 -0.75 2.47 16.13
CA PHE A 57 -0.26 1.09 16.23
C PHE A 57 0.23 0.51 14.89
N GLY A 58 -0.09 1.15 13.76
CA GLY A 58 0.32 0.70 12.43
C GLY A 58 -0.64 -0.32 11.81
N CYS A 59 -0.16 -1.11 10.85
CA CYS A 59 -0.95 -2.13 10.18
C CYS A 59 -0.88 -3.46 10.93
N HIS A 60 -2.04 -4.07 11.14
CA HIS A 60 -2.18 -5.36 11.81
C HIS A 60 -2.97 -6.35 10.97
N GLN A 61 -2.61 -7.62 11.09
CA GLN A 61 -3.36 -8.70 10.46
C GLN A 61 -4.73 -8.82 11.15
N CYS A 62 -5.80 -8.86 10.36
CA CYS A 62 -7.13 -9.14 10.87
C CYS A 62 -7.27 -10.60 11.35
N ASP A 63 -8.30 -10.88 12.15
CA ASP A 63 -8.59 -12.24 12.58
C ASP A 63 -9.10 -13.15 11.44
N SER A 64 -9.24 -14.43 11.75
CA SER A 64 -9.72 -15.43 10.80
C SER A 64 -11.17 -15.21 10.34
N CYS A 65 -12.02 -14.59 11.17
CA CYS A 65 -13.40 -14.32 10.80
C CYS A 65 -13.48 -13.25 9.72
N HIS A 66 -12.65 -12.20 9.83
CA HIS A 66 -12.51 -11.18 8.80
C HIS A 66 -11.96 -11.76 7.50
N HIS A 67 -10.94 -12.64 7.56
CA HIS A 67 -10.42 -13.28 6.35
C HIS A 67 -11.43 -14.21 5.69
N ALA A 68 -12.19 -14.99 6.47
CA ALA A 68 -13.28 -15.82 5.93
C ALA A 68 -14.35 -14.97 5.23
N LEU A 69 -14.74 -13.83 5.83
CA LEU A 69 -15.71 -12.93 5.22
C LEU A 69 -15.19 -12.33 3.91
N LEU A 70 -13.92 -11.90 3.88
CA LEU A 70 -13.30 -11.37 2.66
C LEU A 70 -13.19 -12.43 1.57
N ASP A 71 -12.86 -13.68 1.92
CA ASP A 71 -12.85 -14.80 0.96
C ASP A 71 -14.22 -15.07 0.35
N ASP A 72 -15.28 -15.03 1.15
CA ASP A 72 -16.64 -15.24 0.65
C ASP A 72 -17.10 -14.05 -0.20
N THR A 73 -16.71 -12.83 0.13
CA THR A 73 -17.01 -11.63 -0.67
C THR A 73 -16.29 -11.66 -2.02
N ASP A 74 -15.02 -12.07 -2.04
CA ASP A 74 -14.24 -12.22 -3.28
C ASP A 74 -14.88 -13.28 -4.20
N LYS A 75 -15.35 -14.39 -3.62
CA LYS A 75 -16.11 -15.41 -4.38
C LYS A 75 -17.40 -14.83 -4.97
N LEU A 76 -18.15 -14.06 -4.20
CA LEU A 76 -19.39 -13.43 -4.69
C LEU A 76 -19.11 -12.49 -5.86
N ALA A 77 -18.03 -11.70 -5.82
CA ALA A 77 -17.62 -10.86 -6.93
C ALA A 77 -17.40 -11.69 -8.20
N THR A 78 -16.62 -12.78 -8.13
CA THR A 78 -16.42 -13.67 -9.29
C THR A 78 -17.69 -14.31 -9.85
N LEU A 79 -18.73 -14.49 -9.04
CA LEU A 79 -20.02 -15.02 -9.51
C LEU A 79 -20.86 -13.94 -10.19
N ILE A 80 -20.76 -12.69 -9.74
CA ILE A 80 -21.60 -11.58 -10.18
C ILE A 80 -20.97 -10.85 -11.39
N ASP A 81 -19.64 -10.76 -11.45
CA ASP A 81 -18.90 -10.05 -12.50
C ASP A 81 -19.33 -10.43 -13.93
N PRO A 82 -19.49 -11.72 -14.29
CA PRO A 82 -19.92 -12.10 -15.64
C PRO A 82 -21.29 -11.52 -15.99
N VAL A 83 -22.21 -11.48 -15.01
CA VAL A 83 -23.57 -10.94 -15.17
C VAL A 83 -23.54 -9.42 -15.34
N ILE A 84 -22.71 -8.72 -14.56
CA ILE A 84 -22.54 -7.26 -14.69
C ILE A 84 -22.01 -6.89 -16.07
N VAL A 85 -20.97 -7.59 -16.54
CA VAL A 85 -20.39 -7.38 -17.87
C VAL A 85 -21.45 -7.57 -18.95
N ASP A 86 -22.24 -8.63 -18.81
CA ASP A 86 -23.35 -8.97 -19.70
C ASP A 86 -24.41 -7.86 -19.80
N PHE A 87 -24.73 -7.17 -18.70
CA PHE A 87 -25.64 -6.01 -18.73
C PHE A 87 -25.00 -4.77 -19.34
N ASN A 88 -23.70 -4.54 -19.09
CA ASN A 88 -22.97 -3.39 -19.65
C ASN A 88 -22.75 -3.49 -21.16
N VAL A 89 -22.71 -4.71 -21.72
CA VAL A 89 -22.60 -4.93 -23.17
C VAL A 89 -23.96 -4.86 -23.86
N ARG A 90 -25.05 -5.12 -23.13
CA ARG A 90 -26.43 -5.09 -23.66
C ARG A 90 -27.11 -3.72 -23.57
N ASN A 91 -26.43 -2.70 -23.02
CA ASN A 91 -26.79 -1.28 -23.04
C ASN A 91 -25.75 -0.48 -23.84
#